data_AF-A0A3M4Y975-F1
#
_entry.id   AF-A0A3M4Y975-F1
#
_cell.length_a   1.000
_cell.length_b   1.000
_cell.length_c   1.000
_cell.angle_alpha   90.00
_cell.angle_beta   90.00
_cell.angle_gamma   90.00
#
_symmetry.space_group_name_H-M   'P 1'
#
loop_
_entity.id
_entity.type
_entity.pdbx_description
1 polymer ?
#
loop_
_entity_poly.entity_id
_entity_poly.type
_entity_poly.pdbx_seq_one_letter_code
_entity_poly.pdbx_strand_id
1 'polypeptide(L)' 'PEGCAALEITMSGPLLRFNTDAVVAVTGAHIPITLDGQACAMNTALFVSAGSTLSLGTIAGAGVRSYLCVRG' A
#
# COMPACT_ATOMS: atom_id res chain seq x y z
N PRO A 1 -6.40 -12.73 9.78
CA PRO A 1 -6.59 -12.51 11.23
C PRO A 1 -5.69 -11.36 11.71
N GLU A 2 -5.85 -10.89 12.95
CA GLU A 2 -4.83 -10.03 13.56
C GLU A 2 -3.48 -10.77 13.65
N GLY A 3 -2.37 -10.05 13.51
CA GLY A 3 -1.03 -10.63 13.52
C GLY A 3 -0.59 -11.29 12.21
N CYS A 4 -1.42 -11.26 11.16
CA CYS A 4 -0.97 -11.64 9.81
C CYS A 4 0.17 -10.74 9.33
N ALA A 5 1.10 -11.33 8.58
CA ALA A 5 2.23 -10.60 8.04
C ALA A 5 1.78 -9.44 7.12
N ALA A 6 2.48 -8.32 7.23
CA ALA A 6 2.31 -7.13 6.41
C ALA A 6 3.70 -6.56 6.08
N LEU A 7 3.76 -5.71 5.06
CA LEU A 7 5.00 -5.00 4.72
C LEU A 7 5.05 -3.67 5.47
N GLU A 8 6.03 -3.51 6.36
CA GLU A 8 6.35 -2.21 6.95
C GLU A 8 7.19 -1.38 5.97
N ILE A 9 6.82 -0.11 5.82
CA ILE A 9 7.49 0.87 4.96
C ILE A 9 7.97 2.01 5.84
N THR A 10 9.26 2.34 5.78
CA THR A 10 9.87 3.43 6.55
C THR A 10 10.35 4.54 5.61
N MET A 11 9.92 5.78 5.87
CA MET A 11 10.18 6.98 5.05
C MET A 11 9.63 6.94 3.62
N SER A 12 10.14 6.04 2.77
CA SER A 12 9.78 5.94 1.35
C SER A 12 9.35 4.52 0.99
N GLY A 13 8.30 4.42 0.19
CA GLY A 13 7.70 3.17 -0.22
C GLY A 13 8.24 2.59 -1.52
N PRO A 14 7.97 1.30 -1.77
CA PRO A 14 8.34 0.61 -3.00
C PRO A 14 7.33 0.84 -4.13
N LEU A 15 7.75 0.43 -5.33
CA LEU A 15 6.87 0.14 -6.46
C LEU A 15 6.68 -1.38 -6.55
N LEU A 16 5.45 -1.87 -6.50
CA LEU A 16 5.12 -3.30 -6.41
C LEU A 16 4.22 -3.75 -7.56
N ARG A 17 4.53 -4.91 -8.15
CA ARG A 17 3.78 -5.49 -9.27
C ARG A 17 2.89 -6.65 -8.82
N PHE A 18 1.60 -6.49 -9.07
CA PHE A 18 0.49 -7.45 -8.95
C PHE A 18 0.59 -8.64 -9.92
N ASN A 19 1.11 -9.82 -9.50
CA ASN A 19 1.10 -11.02 -10.36
C ASN A 19 -0.24 -11.77 -10.39
N THR A 20 -1.09 -11.53 -9.38
CA THR A 20 -2.46 -12.08 -9.28
C THR A 20 -3.39 -10.99 -8.77
N ASP A 21 -4.70 -11.19 -8.93
CA ASP A 21 -5.69 -10.32 -8.30
C ASP A 21 -5.50 -10.31 -6.78
N ALA A 22 -5.60 -9.14 -6.17
CA ALA A 22 -5.40 -8.94 -4.75
C ALA A 22 -6.35 -7.88 -4.19
N VAL A 23 -6.60 -7.97 -2.88
CA VAL A 23 -7.20 -6.89 -2.10
C VAL A 23 -6.16 -6.44 -1.09
N VAL A 24 -5.85 -5.14 -1.10
CA VAL A 24 -4.84 -4.56 -0.21
C VAL A 24 -5.38 -3.39 0.58
N ALA A 25 -4.72 -3.05 1.67
CA ALA A 25 -4.97 -1.83 2.41
C ALA A 25 -3.64 -1.23 2.88
N VAL A 26 -3.53 0.10 2.85
CA VAL A 26 -2.37 0.82 3.36
C VAL A 26 -2.80 1.70 4.51
N THR A 27 -2.09 1.60 5.63
CA THR A 27 -2.42 2.29 6.90
C THR A 27 -1.16 2.88 7.55
N GLY A 28 -1.32 3.60 8.67
CA GLY A 28 -0.21 4.22 9.40
C GLY A 28 0.02 5.68 8.99
N ALA A 29 1.29 6.10 8.97
CA ALA A 29 1.66 7.45 8.54
C ALA A 29 1.19 7.71 7.11
N HIS A 30 0.78 8.96 6.83
CA HIS A 30 0.25 9.29 5.53
C HIS A 30 1.34 9.17 4.44
N ILE A 31 1.09 8.32 3.46
CA ILE A 31 1.96 8.07 2.30
C ILE A 31 1.13 8.19 1.02
N PRO A 32 1.57 8.93 0.00
CA PRO A 32 0.87 8.95 -1.28
C PRO A 32 0.81 7.54 -1.90
N ILE A 33 -0.37 7.13 -2.36
CA ILE A 33 -0.60 5.83 -2.98
C ILE A 33 -1.10 6.05 -4.39
N THR A 34 -0.51 5.37 -5.36
CA THR A 34 -1.09 5.28 -6.70
C THR A 34 -1.20 3.84 -7.15
N LEU A 35 -2.29 3.53 -7.85
CA LEU A 35 -2.52 2.26 -8.54
C LEU A 35 -2.55 2.56 -10.04
N ASP A 36 -1.59 2.02 -10.80
CA ASP A 36 -1.41 2.30 -12.22
C ASP A 36 -1.39 3.81 -12.53
N GLY A 37 -0.75 4.57 -11.64
CA GLY A 37 -0.63 6.03 -11.72
C GLY A 37 -1.85 6.82 -11.22
N GLN A 38 -2.97 6.16 -10.88
CA GLN A 38 -4.15 6.82 -10.32
C GLN A 38 -4.08 6.89 -8.79
N ALA A 39 -4.31 8.09 -8.23
CA ALA A 39 -4.27 8.29 -6.79
C ALA A 39 -5.35 7.47 -6.07
N CYS A 40 -4.98 6.85 -4.95
CA CYS A 40 -5.85 6.02 -4.13
C CYS A 40 -5.87 6.51 -2.68
N ALA A 41 -6.98 6.29 -2.00
CA ALA A 41 -7.11 6.63 -0.58
C ALA A 41 -6.37 5.62 0.31
N MET A 42 -5.82 6.10 1.42
CA MET A 42 -5.38 5.26 2.55
C MET A 42 -6.58 4.74 3.35
N ASN A 43 -6.32 3.78 4.24
CA ASN A 43 -7.27 3.26 5.22
C ASN A 43 -8.57 2.72 4.60
N THR A 44 -8.48 2.24 3.37
CA THR A 44 -9.57 1.58 2.64
C THR A 44 -9.06 0.33 1.96
N ALA A 45 -9.96 -0.61 1.69
CA ALA A 45 -9.65 -1.78 0.89
C ALA A 45 -9.60 -1.37 -0.59
N LEU A 46 -8.50 -1.69 -1.26
CA LEU A 46 -8.25 -1.45 -2.67
C LEU A 46 -8.19 -2.79 -3.41
N PHE A 47 -8.99 -2.93 -4.46
CA PHE A 47 -8.85 -4.03 -5.39
C PHE A 47 -7.72 -3.73 -6.37
N VAL A 48 -6.81 -4.68 -6.55
CA VAL A 48 -5.64 -4.60 -7.43
C VAL A 48 -5.72 -5.76 -8.40
N SER A 49 -5.88 -5.47 -9.68
CA SER A 49 -5.93 -6.50 -10.72
C SER A 49 -4.55 -7.13 -10.93
N ALA A 50 -4.52 -8.42 -11.31
CA ALA A 50 -3.35 -9.04 -11.90
C ALA A 50 -2.93 -8.21 -13.11
N GLY A 51 -1.71 -7.69 -13.13
CA GLY A 51 -1.35 -6.70 -14.16
C GLY A 51 -1.01 -5.32 -13.62
N SER A 52 -1.54 -4.98 -12.46
CA SER A 52 -1.40 -3.64 -11.92
C SER A 52 -0.12 -3.43 -11.13
N THR A 53 0.26 -2.17 -11.02
CA THR A 53 1.40 -1.69 -10.23
C THR A 53 0.93 -0.73 -9.16
N LEU A 54 1.26 -1.02 -7.89
CA LEU A 54 1.01 -0.14 -6.75
C LEU A 54 2.28 0.61 -6.41
N SER A 55 2.22 1.95 -6.37
CA SER A 55 3.30 2.81 -5.95
C SER A 55 3.00 3.42 -4.59
N LEU A 56 3.99 3.38 -3.71
CA LEU A 56 3.96 4.01 -2.39
C LEU A 56 5.04 5.08 -2.38
N GLY A 57 4.62 6.35 -2.24
CA GLY A 57 5.51 7.50 -2.32
C GLY A 57 6.40 7.69 -1.09
N THR A 58 6.71 8.94 -0.79
CA THR A 58 7.44 9.31 0.43
C THR A 58 6.47 9.89 1.45
N ILE A 59 6.59 9.45 2.70
CA ILE A 59 5.86 10.00 3.84
C ILE A 59 6.28 11.46 4.01
N ALA A 60 5.30 12.35 3.92
CA ALA A 60 5.49 13.77 4.16
C ALA A 60 4.55 14.19 5.29
N GLY A 61 5.11 14.57 6.45
CA GLY A 61 4.35 15.00 7.62
C GLY A 61 4.54 14.09 8.83
N ALA A 62 3.47 13.91 9.61
CA ALA A 62 3.54 13.20 10.88
C ALA A 62 3.70 11.69 10.70
N GLY A 63 4.60 11.12 11.50
CA GLY A 63 4.91 9.69 11.49
C GLY A 63 6.01 9.33 10.50
N VAL A 64 6.50 8.09 10.61
CA VAL A 64 7.66 7.61 9.84
C VAL A 64 7.46 6.22 9.23
N ARG A 65 6.35 5.56 9.55
CA ARG A 65 6.04 4.19 9.14
C ARG A 65 4.61 4.06 8.62
N SER A 66 4.47 3.36 7.50
CA SER A 66 3.20 2.93 6.94
C SER A 66 3.22 1.41 6.75
N TYR A 67 2.04 0.80 6.64
CA TYR A 67 1.89 -0.65 6.56
C TYR A 67 1.03 -1.01 5.37
N LEU A 68 1.53 -1.88 4.48
CA LEU A 68 0.77 -2.49 3.40
C LEU A 68 0.34 -3.91 3.82
N CYS A 69 -0.96 -4.10 3.94
CA CYS A 69 -1.59 -5.39 4.19
C CYS A 69 -2.14 -5.97 2.88
N VAL A 70 -1.99 -7.28 2.69
CA VAL A 70 -2.59 -8.03 1.58
C VAL A 70 -3.55 -9.05 2.16
N ARG A 71 -4.75 -9.18 1.58
CA ARG A 71 -5.70 -10.23 1.96
C ARG A 71 -5.14 -11.60 1.59
N GLY A 72 -4.86 -12.41 2.61
CA GLY A 72 -4.54 -13.84 2.51
C GLY A 72 -5.69 -14.75 2.91
#